data_AF-A0A7S3H481-F1
#
_entry.id   AF-A0A7S3H481-F1
#
_cell.length_a   1.000
_cell.length_b   1.000
_cell.length_c   1.000
_cell.angle_alpha   90.00
_cell.angle_beta   90.00
_cell.angle_gamma   90.00
#
_symmetry.space_group_name_H-M   'P 1'
#
loop_
_entity.id
_entity.type
_entity.pdbx_description
1 polymer ?
#
loop_
_entity_poly.entity_id
_entity_poly.type
_entity_poly.pdbx_seq_one_letter_code
_entity_poly.pdbx_strand_id
1 'polypeptide(L)'
;SAFGGRGGSSRFADEYARGALPCHIDHGTCTHRIAWDVSIEEMRARRDPLLMLCAEGLRETKHPHATIARLAFADLAKLNADTPIAVNALRSIVVGLRSALMAAKVPAPPGTPDTLAAALEGLRQVATLEGARLAPHVHLVLPPIGKHMSSKPHVNAIRDTLQALKLHGGPDVARIIGRSSVVAGLQ
;
A
#
# COMPACT_ATOMS: atom_id res chain seq x y z
N SER A 1 -22.45 20.89 -24.09
CA SER A 1 -21.18 21.03 -23.36
C SER A 1 -21.19 20.22 -22.08
N ALA A 2 -20.04 19.61 -21.76
CA ALA A 2 -19.62 19.02 -20.50
C ALA A 2 -20.27 17.69 -20.04
N PHE A 3 -19.58 16.60 -20.37
CA PHE A 3 -19.53 15.37 -19.59
C PHE A 3 -18.89 15.66 -18.22
N GLY A 4 -19.64 15.43 -17.14
CA GLY A 4 -19.14 15.45 -15.77
C GLY A 4 -19.71 14.25 -15.01
N GLY A 5 -19.11 13.09 -15.21
CA GLY A 5 -19.51 11.86 -14.52
C GLY A 5 -19.45 12.04 -13.01
N ARG A 6 -20.57 11.76 -12.33
CA ARG A 6 -20.66 11.64 -10.87
C ARG A 6 -19.79 10.48 -10.40
N GLY A 7 -18.53 10.76 -10.10
CA GLY A 7 -17.65 9.83 -9.38
C GLY A 7 -17.89 9.99 -7.89
N GLY A 8 -18.56 9.01 -7.27
CA GLY A 8 -18.76 8.97 -5.82
C GLY A 8 -17.43 9.06 -5.07
N SER A 9 -17.46 9.68 -3.89
CA SER A 9 -16.33 9.74 -2.98
C SER A 9 -15.90 8.30 -2.59
N SER A 10 -14.60 8.07 -2.47
CA SER A 10 -14.11 6.76 -2.06
C SER A 10 -14.31 6.58 -0.55
N ARG A 11 -14.38 5.33 -0.09
CA ARG A 11 -14.45 5.05 1.35
C ARG A 11 -13.32 5.75 2.13
N PHE A 12 -12.09 5.76 1.59
CA PHE A 12 -10.98 6.46 2.23
C PHE A 12 -11.25 7.96 2.38
N ALA A 13 -11.71 8.61 1.30
CA ALA A 13 -12.02 10.03 1.32
C ALA A 13 -13.17 10.36 2.30
N ASP A 14 -14.21 9.52 2.34
CA ASP A 14 -15.34 9.69 3.26
C ASP A 14 -14.92 9.54 4.73
N GLU A 15 -14.12 8.52 5.04
CA GLU A 15 -13.63 8.26 6.39
C GLU A 15 -12.63 9.34 6.83
N TYR A 16 -11.76 9.81 5.93
CA TYR A 16 -10.87 10.93 6.21
C TYR A 16 -11.66 12.22 6.51
N ALA A 17 -12.69 12.52 5.72
CA ALA A 17 -13.56 13.68 5.94
C ALA A 17 -14.34 13.61 7.28
N ARG A 18 -14.60 12.40 7.78
CA ARG A 18 -15.22 12.16 9.10
C ARG A 18 -14.23 12.21 10.27
N GLY A 19 -12.93 12.39 10.00
CA GLY A 19 -11.89 12.38 11.04
C GLY A 19 -11.52 10.98 11.55
N ALA A 20 -11.86 9.91 10.82
CA ALA A 20 -11.52 8.54 11.22
C ALA A 20 -10.00 8.29 11.24
N LEU A 21 -9.26 9.03 10.41
CA LEU A 21 -7.80 9.06 10.39
C LEU A 21 -7.32 10.40 10.98
N PRO A 22 -6.87 10.43 12.24
CA PRO A 22 -6.57 11.65 12.99
C PRO A 22 -5.18 12.17 12.65
N CYS A 23 -4.99 12.62 11.40
CA CYS A 23 -3.76 13.26 10.97
C CYS A 23 -4.04 14.29 9.88
N HIS A 24 -3.13 15.24 9.72
CA HIS A 24 -3.16 16.24 8.67
C HIS A 24 -1.77 16.45 8.06
N ILE A 25 -1.73 17.10 6.89
CA ILE A 25 -0.45 17.45 6.25
C ILE A 25 0.22 18.53 7.08
N ASP A 26 1.47 18.28 7.48
CA ASP A 26 2.28 19.30 8.14
C ASP A 26 2.76 20.31 7.09
N HIS A 27 2.14 21.48 7.05
CA HIS A 27 2.51 22.58 6.17
C HIS A 27 3.71 23.40 6.70
N GLY A 28 4.18 23.12 7.92
CA GLY A 28 5.23 23.88 8.60
C GLY A 28 6.66 23.43 8.27
N THR A 29 6.84 22.30 7.56
CA THR A 29 8.15 21.77 7.23
C THR A 29 8.32 21.54 5.72
N CYS A 30 9.50 21.80 5.16
CA CYS A 30 9.83 21.49 3.76
C CYS A 30 9.89 19.97 3.47
N THR A 31 9.56 19.14 4.46
CA THR A 31 9.55 17.69 4.37
C THR A 31 8.12 17.20 4.20
N HIS A 32 7.89 16.30 3.25
CA HIS A 32 6.60 15.63 3.06
C HIS A 32 6.26 14.75 4.28
N ARG A 33 5.65 15.34 5.32
CA ARG A 33 5.27 14.68 6.58
C ARG A 33 3.81 14.93 6.90
N ILE A 34 3.27 14.08 7.76
CA ILE A 34 1.98 14.28 8.41
C ILE A 34 2.20 14.52 9.89
N ALA A 35 1.31 15.30 10.50
CA ALA A 35 1.19 15.42 11.94
C ALA A 35 0.00 14.57 12.40
N TRP A 36 0.19 13.84 13.49
CA TRP A 36 -0.86 13.04 14.12
C TRP A 36 -1.54 13.85 15.22
N ASP A 37 -2.86 13.88 15.22
CA ASP A 37 -3.69 14.66 16.16
C ASP A 37 -3.95 13.91 17.49
N VAL A 38 -3.38 12.72 17.63
CA VAL A 38 -3.55 11.80 18.76
C VAL A 38 -2.20 11.35 19.32
N SER A 39 -2.19 10.84 20.55
CA SER A 39 -0.98 10.30 21.16
C SER A 39 -0.48 9.04 20.44
N ILE A 40 0.80 8.70 20.65
CA ILE A 40 1.37 7.46 20.12
C ILE A 40 0.64 6.24 20.69
N GLU A 41 0.23 6.27 21.96
CA GLU A 41 -0.52 5.20 22.63
C GLU A 41 -1.88 4.98 21.97
N GLU A 42 -2.61 6.04 21.65
CA GLU A 42 -3.89 5.93 20.93
C GLU A 42 -3.68 5.43 19.50
N MET A 43 -2.67 5.95 18.81
CA MET A 43 -2.31 5.51 17.47
C MET A 43 -1.97 4.00 17.43
N ARG A 44 -1.26 3.50 18.46
CA ARG A 44 -0.95 2.07 18.62
C ARG A 44 -2.23 1.25 18.82
N ALA A 45 -3.14 1.72 19.68
CA ALA A 45 -4.41 1.04 19.94
C ALA A 45 -5.30 0.93 18.67
N ARG A 46 -5.17 1.89 17.75
CA ARG A 46 -5.92 1.96 16.49
C ARG A 46 -5.11 1.53 15.27
N ARG A 47 -3.92 0.96 15.43
CA ARG A 47 -2.99 0.71 14.33
C ARG A 47 -3.60 -0.11 13.20
N ASP A 48 -4.16 -1.28 13.52
CA ASP A 48 -4.73 -2.21 12.53
C ASP A 48 -5.88 -1.59 11.71
N PRO A 49 -6.93 -0.99 12.31
CA PRO A 49 -7.97 -0.32 11.53
C PRO A 49 -7.46 0.85 10.69
N LEU A 50 -6.48 1.61 11.18
CA LEU A 50 -5.88 2.70 10.41
C LEU A 50 -5.03 2.17 9.24
N LEU A 51 -4.28 1.08 9.42
CA LEU A 51 -3.54 0.41 8.33
C LEU A 51 -4.48 -0.13 7.26
N MET A 52 -5.59 -0.76 7.66
CA MET A 52 -6.63 -1.22 6.71
C MET A 52 -7.18 -0.06 5.88
N LEU A 53 -7.54 1.04 6.54
CA LEU A 53 -8.05 2.23 5.86
C LEU A 53 -7.01 2.81 4.89
N CYS A 54 -5.76 2.97 5.35
CA CYS A 54 -4.69 3.52 4.52
C CYS A 54 -4.35 2.61 3.32
N ALA A 55 -4.38 1.29 3.49
CA ALA A 55 -4.16 0.33 2.40
C ALA A 55 -5.19 0.50 1.27
N GLU A 56 -6.46 0.74 1.61
CA GLU A 56 -7.51 1.06 0.63
C GLU A 56 -7.27 2.43 -0.02
N GLY A 57 -6.74 3.39 0.75
CA GLY A 57 -6.38 4.73 0.30
C GLY A 57 -5.17 4.81 -0.62
N LEU A 58 -4.33 3.76 -0.73
CA LEU A 58 -3.16 3.77 -1.62
C LEU A 58 -3.52 3.88 -3.11
N ARG A 59 -4.78 3.62 -3.48
CA ARG A 59 -5.31 3.84 -4.83
C ARG A 59 -5.67 5.30 -5.11
N GLU A 60 -5.69 6.16 -4.09
CA GLU A 60 -6.06 7.57 -4.25
C GLU A 60 -5.02 8.31 -5.08
N THR A 61 -5.53 9.18 -5.96
CA THR A 61 -4.75 10.05 -6.83
C THR A 61 -5.01 11.53 -6.59
N LYS A 62 -6.02 11.87 -5.78
CA LYS A 62 -6.38 13.25 -5.45
C LYS A 62 -5.65 13.70 -4.19
N HIS A 63 -5.08 14.89 -4.23
CA HIS A 63 -4.58 15.57 -3.02
C HIS A 63 -5.78 16.07 -2.18
N PRO A 64 -5.74 16.00 -0.83
CA PRO A 64 -4.65 15.50 0.01
C PRO A 64 -4.65 13.98 0.22
N HIS A 65 -5.71 13.27 -0.16
CA HIS A 65 -5.92 11.86 0.18
C HIS A 65 -4.76 10.93 -0.24
N ALA A 66 -4.24 11.10 -1.45
CA ALA A 66 -3.12 10.32 -1.95
C ALA A 66 -1.87 10.47 -1.08
N THR A 67 -1.59 11.69 -0.61
CA THR A 67 -0.44 12.00 0.25
C THR A 67 -0.65 11.42 1.64
N ILE A 68 -1.82 11.67 2.24
CA ILE A 68 -2.17 11.18 3.57
C ILE A 68 -2.10 9.65 3.62
N ALA A 69 -2.76 8.94 2.69
CA ALA A 69 -2.78 7.48 2.70
C ALA A 69 -1.37 6.86 2.68
N ARG A 70 -0.46 7.43 1.88
CA ARG A 70 0.92 6.93 1.74
C ARG A 70 1.76 7.18 2.98
N LEU A 71 1.72 8.41 3.51
CA LEU A 71 2.52 8.79 4.67
C LEU A 71 1.99 8.12 5.94
N ALA A 72 0.68 8.09 6.12
CA ALA A 72 0.06 7.42 7.27
C ALA A 72 0.32 5.91 7.25
N PHE A 73 0.22 5.25 6.10
CA PHE A 73 0.57 3.83 6.00
C PHE A 73 2.02 3.57 6.42
N ALA A 74 2.96 4.41 5.95
CA ALA A 74 4.38 4.27 6.27
C ALA A 74 4.68 4.50 7.77
N ASP A 75 4.05 5.49 8.39
CA ASP A 75 4.21 5.74 9.84
C ASP A 75 3.63 4.58 10.66
N LEU A 76 2.43 4.11 10.32
CA LEU A 76 1.75 3.02 11.02
C LEU A 76 2.44 1.66 10.84
N ALA A 77 3.05 1.41 9.69
CA ALA A 77 3.82 0.18 9.44
C ALA A 77 5.06 0.13 10.33
N LYS A 78 5.70 1.28 10.58
CA LYS A 78 6.87 1.41 11.49
C LYS A 78 6.46 1.43 12.96
N LEU A 79 5.27 1.93 13.28
CA LEU A 79 4.75 1.95 14.63
C LEU A 79 4.58 0.52 15.15
N ASN A 80 5.23 0.18 16.27
CA ASN A 80 5.16 -1.15 16.87
C ASN A 80 5.42 -2.28 15.87
N ALA A 81 6.52 -2.18 15.11
CA ALA A 81 6.92 -3.25 14.19
C ALA A 81 7.07 -4.63 14.86
N ASP A 82 7.27 -4.66 16.19
CA ASP A 82 7.35 -5.90 16.97
C ASP A 82 5.98 -6.54 17.25
N THR A 83 4.88 -5.79 17.09
CA THR A 83 3.53 -6.32 17.25
C THR A 83 2.99 -6.78 15.89
N PRO A 84 2.62 -8.07 15.74
CA PRO A 84 2.06 -8.58 14.50
C PRO A 84 0.66 -7.99 14.24
N ILE A 85 0.32 -7.73 12.99
CA ILE A 85 -1.03 -7.34 12.56
C ILE A 85 -2.01 -8.50 12.82
N ALA A 86 -3.22 -8.21 13.30
CA ALA A 86 -4.26 -9.23 13.45
C ALA A 86 -4.55 -9.93 12.10
N VAL A 87 -4.77 -11.24 12.12
CA VAL A 87 -4.91 -12.06 10.89
C VAL A 87 -5.98 -11.51 9.92
N ASN A 88 -7.12 -11.07 10.46
CA ASN A 88 -8.20 -10.48 9.65
C ASN A 88 -7.80 -9.12 9.05
N ALA A 89 -7.05 -8.30 9.81
CA ALA A 89 -6.55 -7.02 9.33
C ALA A 89 -5.48 -7.21 8.25
N LEU A 90 -4.57 -8.17 8.42
CA LEU A 90 -3.56 -8.51 7.42
C LEU A 90 -4.18 -8.88 6.08
N ARG A 91 -5.19 -9.77 6.09
CA ARG A 91 -5.91 -10.13 4.86
C ARG A 91 -6.53 -8.89 4.19
N SER A 92 -7.19 -8.03 4.95
CA SER A 92 -7.82 -6.80 4.44
C SER A 92 -6.80 -5.83 3.86
N ILE A 93 -5.65 -5.64 4.52
CA ILE A 93 -4.54 -4.81 4.03
C ILE A 93 -4.02 -5.35 2.68
N VAL A 94 -3.78 -6.66 2.57
CA VAL A 94 -3.32 -7.26 1.31
C VAL A 94 -4.36 -7.13 0.19
N VAL A 95 -5.65 -7.20 0.51
CA VAL A 95 -6.73 -6.92 -0.46
C VAL A 95 -6.74 -5.45 -0.89
N GLY A 96 -6.51 -4.52 0.03
CA GLY A 96 -6.33 -3.09 -0.27
C GLY A 96 -5.15 -2.84 -1.22
N LEU A 97 -3.99 -3.43 -0.93
CA LEU A 97 -2.79 -3.38 -1.77
C LEU A 97 -3.05 -3.99 -3.16
N ARG A 98 -3.69 -5.16 -3.24
CA ARG A 98 -4.11 -5.76 -4.52
C ARG A 98 -4.99 -4.81 -5.32
N SER A 99 -5.93 -4.13 -4.66
CA SER A 99 -6.85 -3.18 -5.30
C SER A 99 -6.11 -1.98 -5.86
N ALA A 100 -5.13 -1.44 -5.12
CA ALA A 100 -4.26 -0.35 -5.59
C ALA A 100 -3.40 -0.79 -6.79
N LEU A 101 -2.79 -1.98 -6.75
CA LEU A 101 -2.03 -2.54 -7.87
C LEU A 101 -2.89 -2.71 -9.13
N MET A 102 -4.15 -3.16 -8.98
CA MET A 102 -5.08 -3.33 -10.10
C MET A 102 -5.58 -1.99 -10.68
N ALA A 103 -5.77 -0.98 -9.82
CA ALA A 103 -6.23 0.35 -10.21
C ALA A 103 -5.14 1.20 -10.87
N ALA A 104 -3.87 0.83 -10.66
CA ALA A 104 -2.74 1.60 -11.18
C ALA A 104 -2.75 1.70 -12.71
N LYS A 105 -2.63 2.94 -13.20
CA LYS A 105 -2.45 3.26 -14.62
C LYS A 105 -0.98 3.44 -14.89
N VAL A 106 -0.46 2.73 -15.90
CA VAL A 106 0.97 2.69 -16.21
C VAL A 106 1.18 2.99 -17.70
N PRO A 107 1.89 4.07 -18.06
CA PRO A 107 2.46 5.08 -17.15
C PRO A 107 1.37 5.88 -16.42
N ALA A 108 1.70 6.40 -15.24
CA ALA A 108 0.80 7.29 -14.51
C ALA A 108 0.53 8.56 -15.33
N PRO A 109 -0.73 9.05 -15.42
CA PRO A 109 -1.02 10.31 -16.08
C PRO A 109 -0.17 11.46 -15.49
N PRO A 110 0.29 12.41 -16.33
CA PRO A 110 1.04 13.57 -15.85
C PRO A 110 0.29 14.30 -14.73
N GLY A 111 1.00 14.67 -13.67
CA GLY A 111 0.43 15.36 -12.52
C GLY A 111 -0.41 14.47 -11.59
N THR A 112 -0.45 13.15 -11.81
CA THR A 112 -1.11 12.22 -10.87
C THR A 112 -0.09 11.44 -10.05
N PRO A 113 -0.34 11.22 -8.75
CA PRO A 113 0.50 10.38 -7.90
C PRO A 113 0.59 8.94 -8.42
N ASP A 114 1.80 8.37 -8.40
CA ASP A 114 2.03 7.00 -8.88
C ASP A 114 1.48 5.96 -7.90
N THR A 115 0.32 5.39 -8.23
CA THR A 115 -0.35 4.39 -7.39
C THR A 115 0.31 3.02 -7.43
N LEU A 116 1.02 2.67 -8.52
CA LEU A 116 1.79 1.43 -8.60
C LEU A 116 2.96 1.49 -7.63
N ALA A 117 3.76 2.56 -7.67
CA ALA A 117 4.88 2.75 -6.78
C ALA A 117 4.45 2.73 -5.29
N ALA A 118 3.34 3.39 -4.96
CA ALA A 118 2.79 3.39 -3.61
C ALA A 118 2.33 2.00 -3.14
N ALA A 119 1.66 1.24 -4.00
CA ALA A 119 1.21 -0.11 -3.65
C ALA A 119 2.40 -1.10 -3.50
N LEU A 120 3.42 -0.98 -4.35
CA LEU A 120 4.65 -1.77 -4.24
C LEU A 120 5.41 -1.46 -2.94
N GLU A 121 5.51 -0.17 -2.59
CA GLU A 121 6.11 0.26 -1.32
C GLU A 121 5.34 -0.25 -0.10
N GLY A 122 4.01 -0.10 -0.10
CA GLY A 122 3.17 -0.64 0.96
C GLY A 122 3.33 -2.17 1.11
N LEU A 123 3.47 -2.89 -0.01
CA LEU A 123 3.71 -4.34 0.02
C LEU A 123 5.08 -4.70 0.60
N ARG A 124 6.14 -3.92 0.32
CA ARG A 124 7.45 -4.10 0.96
C ARG A 124 7.38 -3.88 2.46
N GLN A 125 6.70 -2.84 2.90
CA GLN A 125 6.53 -2.54 4.33
C GLN A 125 5.79 -3.67 5.06
N VAL A 126 4.71 -4.20 4.47
CA VAL A 126 4.00 -5.36 5.03
C VAL A 126 4.87 -6.61 5.01
N ALA A 127 5.65 -6.84 3.94
CA ALA A 127 6.57 -7.97 3.89
C ALA A 127 7.60 -7.93 5.01
N THR A 128 8.20 -6.77 5.27
CA THR A 128 9.15 -6.58 6.39
C THR A 128 8.50 -6.82 7.74
N LEU A 129 7.26 -6.37 7.92
CA LEU A 129 6.54 -6.46 9.20
C LEU A 129 6.04 -7.88 9.51
N GLU A 130 5.50 -8.57 8.50
CA GLU A 130 4.75 -9.81 8.69
C GLU A 130 5.51 -11.06 8.27
N GLY A 131 6.54 -10.89 7.44
CA GLY A 131 7.39 -11.96 6.95
C GLY A 131 6.59 -13.17 6.44
N ALA A 132 6.86 -14.33 7.02
CA ALA A 132 6.22 -15.60 6.64
C ALA A 132 4.70 -15.61 6.80
N ARG A 133 4.11 -14.76 7.67
CA ARG A 133 2.65 -14.65 7.83
C ARG A 133 1.95 -14.15 6.57
N LEU A 134 2.70 -13.58 5.63
CA LEU A 134 2.19 -13.16 4.34
C LEU A 134 1.94 -14.31 3.37
N ALA A 135 2.55 -15.50 3.58
CA ALA A 135 2.49 -16.63 2.66
C ALA A 135 1.08 -17.01 2.17
N PRO A 136 0.04 -17.06 3.04
CA PRO A 136 -1.32 -17.38 2.61
C PRO A 136 -1.93 -16.31 1.69
N HIS A 137 -1.36 -15.11 1.63
CA HIS A 137 -1.91 -13.95 0.94
C HIS A 137 -1.12 -13.52 -0.31
N VAL A 138 0.11 -14.00 -0.49
CA VAL A 138 0.98 -13.60 -1.62
C VAL A 138 0.32 -13.88 -2.99
N HIS A 139 -0.44 -14.96 -3.12
CA HIS A 139 -1.17 -15.30 -4.34
C HIS A 139 -2.14 -14.20 -4.81
N LEU A 140 -2.59 -13.33 -3.90
CA LEU A 140 -3.48 -12.21 -4.21
C LEU A 140 -2.74 -11.07 -4.93
N VAL A 141 -1.44 -10.88 -4.69
CA VAL A 141 -0.70 -9.73 -5.22
C VAL A 141 0.20 -10.08 -6.41
N LEU A 142 0.58 -11.36 -6.59
CA LEU A 142 1.43 -11.75 -7.72
C LEU A 142 0.79 -11.50 -9.10
N PRO A 143 -0.48 -11.86 -9.37
CA PRO A 143 -1.08 -11.60 -10.69
C PRO A 143 -1.06 -10.12 -11.10
N PRO A 144 -1.50 -9.14 -10.27
CA PRO A 144 -1.43 -7.74 -10.66
C PRO A 144 0.02 -7.22 -10.76
N ILE A 145 0.96 -7.72 -9.96
CA ILE A 145 2.39 -7.36 -10.13
C ILE A 145 2.88 -7.80 -11.50
N GLY A 146 2.57 -9.04 -11.93
CA GLY A 146 2.98 -9.56 -13.23
C GLY A 146 2.44 -8.77 -14.40
N LYS A 147 1.21 -8.25 -14.29
CA LYS A 147 0.62 -7.36 -15.31
C LYS A 147 1.48 -6.11 -15.58
N HIS A 148 2.21 -5.63 -14.57
CA HIS A 148 3.01 -4.40 -14.67
C HIS A 148 4.49 -4.65 -14.98
N MET A 149 4.93 -5.89 -15.18
CA MET A 149 6.35 -6.20 -15.36
C MET A 149 6.98 -5.62 -16.63
N SER A 150 6.19 -5.40 -17.68
CA SER A 150 6.66 -4.72 -18.90
C SER A 150 6.80 -3.20 -18.72
N SER A 151 6.45 -2.67 -17.54
CA SER A 151 6.62 -1.26 -17.19
C SER A 151 8.09 -0.93 -16.96
N LYS A 152 8.75 -0.40 -17.99
CA LYS A 152 10.12 0.13 -17.90
C LYS A 152 10.37 1.03 -16.69
N PRO A 153 9.50 2.01 -16.34
CA PRO A 153 9.75 2.87 -15.18
C PRO A 153 9.69 2.14 -13.84
N HIS A 154 9.01 0.99 -13.76
CA HIS A 154 8.76 0.30 -12.48
C HIS A 154 9.44 -1.06 -12.36
N VAL A 155 10.14 -1.54 -13.39
CA VAL A 155 10.73 -2.88 -13.40
C VAL A 155 11.66 -3.11 -12.20
N ASN A 156 12.45 -2.10 -11.82
CA ASN A 156 13.32 -2.17 -10.65
C ASN A 156 12.50 -2.21 -9.35
N ALA A 157 11.53 -1.31 -9.18
CA ALA A 157 10.65 -1.32 -8.01
C ALA A 157 9.86 -2.64 -7.88
N ILE A 158 9.44 -3.24 -8.99
CA ILE A 158 8.78 -4.55 -9.02
C ILE A 158 9.77 -5.64 -8.58
N ARG A 159 10.99 -5.66 -9.13
CA ARG A 159 12.03 -6.62 -8.75
C ARG A 159 12.37 -6.52 -7.27
N ASP A 160 12.57 -5.30 -6.75
CA ASP A 160 12.88 -5.04 -5.35
C ASP A 160 11.75 -5.52 -4.44
N THR A 161 10.50 -5.35 -4.88
CA THR A 161 9.32 -5.85 -4.13
C THR A 161 9.28 -7.37 -4.10
N LEU A 162 9.52 -8.03 -5.23
CA LEU A 162 9.59 -9.49 -5.28
C LEU A 162 10.74 -10.03 -4.44
N GLN A 163 11.88 -9.34 -4.43
CA GLN A 163 13.02 -9.68 -3.60
C GLN A 163 12.71 -9.51 -2.11
N ALA A 164 12.09 -8.41 -1.69
CA ALA A 164 11.66 -8.19 -0.31
C ALA A 164 10.68 -9.27 0.15
N LEU A 165 9.71 -9.65 -0.69
CA LEU A 165 8.78 -10.74 -0.40
C LEU A 165 9.51 -12.08 -0.19
N LYS A 166 10.50 -12.40 -1.03
CA LYS A 166 11.31 -13.61 -0.88
C LYS A 166 12.16 -13.57 0.39
N LEU A 167 12.78 -12.43 0.67
CA LEU A 167 13.69 -12.24 1.80
C LEU A 167 12.97 -12.38 3.13
N HIS A 168 11.83 -11.70 3.29
CA HIS A 168 11.10 -11.68 4.56
C HIS A 168 10.06 -12.81 4.67
N GLY A 169 9.50 -13.27 3.55
CA GLY A 169 8.42 -14.27 3.51
C GLY A 169 8.86 -15.72 3.73
N GLY A 170 10.16 -15.99 3.81
CA GLY A 170 10.70 -17.32 4.03
C GLY A 170 10.53 -18.27 2.83
N PRO A 171 10.80 -19.57 3.01
CA PRO A 171 10.89 -20.54 1.92
C PRO A 171 9.56 -20.76 1.19
N ASP A 172 8.43 -20.65 1.89
CA ASP A 172 7.12 -20.82 1.27
C ASP A 172 6.78 -19.70 0.30
N VAL A 173 7.02 -18.44 0.68
CA VAL A 173 6.83 -17.30 -0.22
C VAL A 173 7.81 -17.39 -1.40
N ALA A 174 9.06 -17.75 -1.15
CA ALA A 174 10.05 -17.94 -2.21
C ALA A 174 9.62 -19.02 -3.22
N ARG A 175 9.07 -20.13 -2.74
CA ARG A 175 8.53 -21.22 -3.57
C ARG A 175 7.29 -20.79 -4.36
N ILE A 176 6.36 -20.05 -3.75
CA ILE A 176 5.17 -19.52 -4.44
C ILE A 176 5.59 -18.56 -5.56
N ILE A 177 6.53 -17.65 -5.27
CA ILE A 177 7.03 -16.67 -6.24
C ILE A 177 7.82 -17.37 -7.37
N GLY A 178 8.68 -18.33 -7.05
CA GLY A 178 9.47 -19.06 -8.03
C GLY A 178 8.66 -19.94 -8.98
N ARG A 179 7.49 -20.44 -8.54
CA ARG A 179 6.54 -21.18 -9.39
C ARG A 179 5.62 -20.28 -10.20
N SER A 180 5.56 -19.00 -9.87
CA SER A 180 4.69 -18.06 -10.56
C SER A 180 5.28 -17.71 -11.92
N SER A 181 4.50 -17.90 -12.99
CA SER A 181 4.86 -17.49 -14.36
C SER A 181 5.18 -16.00 -14.47
N VAL A 182 4.76 -15.20 -13.49
CA VAL A 182 5.14 -13.80 -13.31
C VAL A 182 6.67 -13.64 -13.31
N VAL A 183 7.41 -14.49 -12.60
CA VAL A 183 8.88 -14.34 -12.47
C VAL A 183 9.65 -14.93 -13.66
N ALA A 184 9.02 -15.78 -14.47
CA ALA A 184 9.65 -16.37 -15.65
C ALA A 184 10.07 -15.31 -16.70
N GLY A 185 9.46 -14.11 -16.68
CA GLY A 185 9.86 -13.00 -17.53
C GLY A 185 11.05 -12.17 -17.03
N LEU A 186 11.68 -12.54 -15.90
CA LEU A 186 12.88 -11.87 -15.35
C LEU A 186 14.19 -12.64 -15.62
N GLN A 187 14.12 -13.83 -16.23
CA GLN A 187 15.27 -14.63 -16.66
C GLN A 187 15.58 -14.36 -18.14
#